data_AF-A0A6L9QD99-F1
#
_entry.id   AF-A0A6L9QD99-F1
#
_cell.length_a   1.000
_cell.length_b   1.000
_cell.length_c   1.000
_cell.angle_alpha   90.00
_cell.angle_beta   90.00
_cell.angle_gamma   90.00
#
_symmetry.space_group_name_H-M   'P 1'
#
loop_
_entity.id
_entity.type
_entity.pdbx_description
1 polymer ?
#
loop_
_entity_poly.entity_id
_entity_poly.type
_entity_poly.pdbx_seq_one_letter_code
_entity_poly.pdbx_strand_id
1 'polypeptide(L)'
;MADHRKLTQAELVAEARARFGDDPLDWAFECPSCGDVATGRDFREALAEHPRKNRDGSDTIASDVLGQECIGRTVGALKGPANDTGKGQAKRGCDWCAYGFFPGPWEIILPDGRTMNGFPLADRAEKARGGGRP
;
A
#
# COMPACT_ATOMS: atom_id res chain seq x y z
N MET A 1 8.04 -9.82 9.61
CA MET A 1 7.94 -10.22 8.19
C MET A 1 6.60 -10.90 8.03
N ALA A 2 5.71 -10.36 7.21
CA ALA A 2 4.44 -11.04 6.94
C ALA A 2 4.71 -12.33 6.15
N ASP A 3 4.01 -13.42 6.50
CA ASP A 3 4.08 -14.67 5.76
C ASP A 3 3.62 -14.51 4.31
N HIS A 4 4.26 -15.24 3.40
CA HIS A 4 3.84 -15.24 2.00
C HIS A 4 2.45 -15.85 1.88
N ARG A 5 1.56 -15.19 1.14
CA ARG A 5 0.15 -15.62 1.03
C ARG A 5 -0.39 -15.43 -0.37
N LYS A 6 -1.05 -16.45 -0.91
CA LYS A 6 -1.79 -16.40 -2.17
C LYS A 6 -3.30 -16.37 -1.93
N LEU A 7 -4.00 -15.46 -2.60
CA LEU A 7 -5.46 -15.31 -2.54
C LEU A 7 -6.00 -14.70 -3.82
N THR A 8 -7.29 -14.80 -4.06
CA THR A 8 -7.99 -14.12 -5.16
C THR A 8 -8.36 -12.68 -4.77
N GLN A 9 -8.62 -11.83 -5.77
CA GLN A 9 -9.14 -10.49 -5.54
C GLN A 9 -10.48 -10.53 -4.77
N ALA A 10 -11.32 -11.53 -5.02
CA ALA A 10 -12.60 -11.69 -4.33
C ALA A 10 -12.40 -12.00 -2.84
N GLU A 11 -11.46 -12.89 -2.50
CA GLU A 11 -11.09 -13.19 -1.11
C GLU A 11 -10.50 -11.96 -0.41
N LEU A 12 -9.60 -11.23 -1.08
CA LEU A 12 -9.03 -10.00 -0.54
C LEU A 12 -10.13 -8.97 -0.21
N VAL A 13 -11.07 -8.76 -1.14
CA VAL A 13 -12.20 -7.84 -0.95
C VAL A 13 -13.10 -8.31 0.19
N ALA A 14 -13.42 -9.60 0.27
CA ALA A 14 -14.25 -10.15 1.34
C ALA A 14 -13.59 -9.93 2.71
N GLU A 15 -12.29 -10.16 2.82
CA GLU A 15 -11.54 -9.94 4.06
C GLU A 15 -11.43 -8.47 4.44
N ALA A 16 -11.14 -7.60 3.48
CA ALA A 16 -11.07 -6.17 3.73
C ALA A 16 -12.42 -5.62 4.19
N ARG A 17 -13.53 -6.07 3.58
CA ARG A 17 -14.88 -5.73 4.01
C ARG A 17 -15.18 -6.23 5.43
N ALA A 18 -14.88 -7.49 5.71
CA ALA A 18 -15.09 -8.06 7.05
C ALA A 18 -14.28 -7.31 8.13
N ARG A 19 -13.09 -6.82 7.79
CA ARG A 19 -12.17 -6.15 8.73
C ARG A 19 -12.47 -4.66 8.91
N PHE A 20 -12.83 -3.96 7.83
CA PHE A 20 -12.85 -2.51 7.78
C PHE A 20 -14.19 -1.89 7.35
N GLY A 21 -15.13 -2.69 6.85
CA GLY A 21 -16.41 -2.23 6.31
C GLY A 21 -16.41 -2.10 4.79
N ASP A 22 -17.54 -1.69 4.22
CA ASP A 22 -17.75 -1.68 2.76
C ASP A 22 -17.04 -0.55 2.01
N ASP A 23 -16.62 0.54 2.69
CA ASP A 23 -15.92 1.67 2.07
C ASP A 23 -14.44 1.33 1.81
N PRO A 24 -13.98 1.20 0.54
CA PRO A 24 -12.58 0.91 0.22
C PRO A 24 -11.62 2.01 0.65
N LEU A 25 -12.09 3.25 0.86
CA LEU A 25 -11.25 4.32 1.38
C LEU A 25 -10.80 4.06 2.82
N ASP A 26 -11.54 3.23 3.54
CA ASP A 26 -11.26 2.88 4.93
C ASP A 26 -10.45 1.57 5.06
N TRP A 27 -10.16 0.89 3.95
CA TRP A 27 -9.33 -0.32 3.95
C TRP A 27 -7.87 0.04 4.16
N ALA A 28 -7.22 -0.63 5.11
CA ALA A 28 -5.85 -0.33 5.53
C ALA A 28 -4.90 -1.46 5.17
N PHE A 29 -3.73 -1.10 4.65
CA PHE A 29 -2.64 -2.03 4.30
C PHE A 29 -1.37 -1.62 5.04
N GLU A 30 -0.55 -2.60 5.41
CA GLU A 30 0.72 -2.39 6.10
C GLU A 30 1.89 -2.56 5.13
N CYS A 31 2.79 -1.59 5.08
CA CYS A 31 4.03 -1.72 4.32
C CYS A 31 4.93 -2.78 4.97
N PRO A 32 5.29 -3.87 4.26
CA PRO A 32 6.12 -4.93 4.83
C PRO A 32 7.58 -4.49 5.08
N SER A 33 8.00 -3.35 4.53
CA SER A 33 9.36 -2.84 4.67
C SER A 33 9.55 -1.90 5.86
N CYS A 34 8.59 -1.02 6.14
CA CYS A 34 8.72 -0.01 7.22
C CYS A 34 7.59 -0.08 8.25
N GLY A 35 6.57 -0.91 8.05
CA GLY A 35 5.43 -1.04 8.97
C GLY A 35 4.42 0.12 8.92
N ASP A 36 4.56 1.06 7.98
CA ASP A 36 3.58 2.13 7.83
C ASP A 36 2.22 1.56 7.38
N VAL A 37 1.16 1.98 8.07
CA VAL A 37 -0.21 1.62 7.74
C VAL A 37 -0.87 2.78 6.99
N ALA A 38 -1.38 2.49 5.79
CA ALA A 38 -2.05 3.47 4.94
C ALA A 38 -3.40 2.97 4.45
N THR A 39 -4.35 3.89 4.39
CA THR A 39 -5.72 3.67 3.90
C THR A 39 -5.93 4.25 2.51
N GLY A 40 -7.01 3.87 1.84
CA GLY A 40 -7.40 4.53 0.57
C GLY A 40 -7.64 6.04 0.75
N ARG A 41 -8.14 6.45 1.92
CA ARG A 41 -8.32 7.87 2.29
C ARG A 41 -6.98 8.60 2.39
N ASP A 42 -6.00 7.99 3.06
CA ASP A 42 -4.64 8.55 3.15
C ASP A 42 -4.04 8.76 1.76
N PHE A 43 -4.17 7.77 0.87
CA PHE A 43 -3.67 7.88 -0.50
C PHE A 43 -4.41 8.95 -1.30
N ARG A 44 -5.73 9.05 -1.16
CA ARG A 44 -6.53 10.08 -1.83
C ARG A 44 -6.06 11.48 -1.42
N GLU A 45 -5.85 11.70 -0.13
CA GLU A 45 -5.36 12.99 0.41
C GLU A 45 -3.92 13.26 -0.05
N ALA A 46 -3.03 12.28 0.07
CA ALA A 46 -1.64 12.40 -0.39
C ALA A 46 -1.53 12.66 -1.90
N LEU A 47 -2.38 12.06 -2.74
CA LEU A 47 -2.39 12.29 -4.19
C LEU A 47 -3.01 13.64 -4.57
N ALA A 48 -3.87 14.22 -3.73
CA ALA A 48 -4.36 15.58 -3.91
C ALA A 48 -3.24 16.61 -3.63
N GLU A 49 -2.40 16.37 -2.62
CA GLU A 49 -1.25 17.22 -2.28
C GLU A 49 -0.03 16.96 -3.19
N HIS A 50 0.16 15.72 -3.63
CA HIS A 50 1.26 15.27 -4.46
C HIS A 50 0.74 14.53 -5.71
N PRO A 51 0.18 15.25 -6.70
CA PRO A 51 -0.36 14.63 -7.90
C PRO A 51 0.66 13.78 -8.64
N ARG A 52 0.25 12.58 -9.05
CA ARG A 52 1.04 11.63 -9.83
C ARG A 52 0.28 11.23 -11.08
N LYS A 53 1.02 10.83 -12.10
CA LYS A 53 0.48 10.31 -13.35
C LYS A 53 0.88 8.84 -13.51
N ASN A 54 -0.07 8.05 -13.99
CA ASN A 54 0.18 6.70 -14.45
C ASN A 54 0.97 6.73 -15.77
N ARG A 55 1.48 5.57 -16.19
CA ARG A 55 2.30 5.46 -17.42
C ARG A 55 1.56 5.90 -18.69
N ASP A 56 0.24 5.77 -18.71
CA ASP A 56 -0.62 6.19 -19.80
C ASP A 56 -1.00 7.68 -19.76
N GLY A 57 -0.52 8.43 -18.75
CA GLY A 57 -0.79 9.85 -18.57
C GLY A 57 -2.08 10.16 -17.79
N SER A 58 -2.85 9.14 -17.37
CA SER A 58 -3.99 9.32 -16.47
C SER A 58 -3.56 9.75 -15.07
N ASP A 59 -4.43 10.43 -14.33
CA ASP A 59 -4.20 10.75 -12.92
C ASP A 59 -4.19 9.47 -12.09
N THR A 60 -3.14 9.30 -11.28
CA THR A 60 -3.07 8.20 -10.33
C THR A 60 -4.13 8.41 -9.25
N ILE A 61 -4.96 7.40 -9.02
CA ILE A 61 -5.96 7.38 -7.95
C ILE A 61 -5.56 6.40 -6.84
N ALA A 62 -6.21 6.48 -5.69
CA ALA A 62 -5.85 5.66 -4.52
C ALA A 62 -5.84 4.14 -4.84
N SER A 63 -6.79 3.64 -5.65
CA SER A 63 -6.86 2.22 -6.01
C SER A 63 -5.70 1.74 -6.90
N ASP A 64 -4.98 2.65 -7.57
CA ASP A 64 -3.85 2.28 -8.42
C ASP A 64 -2.61 1.88 -7.60
N VAL A 65 -2.54 2.34 -6.35
CA VAL A 65 -1.33 2.26 -5.52
C VAL A 65 -1.58 1.61 -4.15
N LEU A 66 -2.80 1.67 -3.63
CA LEU A 66 -3.16 1.11 -2.32
C LEU A 66 -2.87 -0.40 -2.28
N GLY A 67 -2.12 -0.82 -1.27
CA GLY A 67 -1.73 -2.21 -1.10
C GLY A 67 -0.62 -2.67 -2.05
N GLN A 68 -0.04 -1.80 -2.89
CA GLN A 68 1.12 -2.12 -3.72
C GLN A 68 2.30 -1.18 -3.49
N GLU A 69 2.05 0.06 -3.11
CA GLU A 69 3.08 1.05 -2.81
C GLU A 69 3.01 1.47 -1.35
N CYS A 70 4.16 1.73 -0.73
CA CYS A 70 4.17 2.48 0.51
C CYS A 70 3.77 3.93 0.21
N ILE A 71 2.94 4.53 1.08
CA ILE A 71 2.50 5.92 0.92
C ILE A 71 3.68 6.91 0.84
N GLY A 72 4.82 6.55 1.43
CA GLY A 72 6.07 7.29 1.31
C GLY A 72 6.43 7.61 -0.13
N ARG A 73 6.19 6.71 -1.10
CA ARG A 73 6.44 6.97 -2.53
C ARG A 73 5.64 8.16 -3.06
N THR A 74 4.41 8.34 -2.57
CA THR A 74 3.56 9.48 -2.94
C THR A 74 4.01 10.76 -2.24
N VAL A 75 4.37 10.68 -0.94
CA VAL A 75 4.76 11.85 -0.14
C VAL A 75 6.26 12.18 -0.17
N GLY A 76 7.00 11.64 -1.16
CA GLY A 76 8.35 12.10 -1.51
C GLY A 76 9.53 11.21 -1.13
N ALA A 77 9.31 9.98 -0.66
CA ALA A 77 10.37 9.08 -0.18
C ALA A 77 11.39 8.74 -1.29
N LEU A 78 10.98 8.73 -2.55
CA LEU A 78 11.86 8.53 -3.72
C LEU A 78 12.93 9.62 -3.89
N LYS A 79 12.74 10.78 -3.26
CA LYS A 79 13.68 11.91 -3.28
C LYS A 79 14.29 12.16 -1.89
N GLY A 80 13.91 11.35 -0.91
CA GLY A 80 14.35 11.48 0.47
C GLY A 80 15.68 10.77 0.74
N PRO A 81 16.26 10.98 1.93
CA PRO A 81 17.47 10.27 2.33
C PRO A 81 17.20 8.77 2.43
N ALA A 82 18.20 7.96 2.06
CA ALA A 82 18.15 6.53 2.30
C ALA A 82 18.40 6.23 3.79
N ASN A 83 17.67 5.25 4.33
CA ASN A 83 17.97 4.67 5.64
C ASN A 83 19.15 3.67 5.57
N ASP A 84 19.43 3.02 6.69
CA ASP A 84 20.44 1.96 6.84
C ASP A 84 20.19 0.73 5.95
N THR A 85 18.94 0.49 5.52
CA THR A 85 18.59 -0.56 4.55
C THR A 85 18.59 -0.10 3.09
N GLY A 86 19.06 1.14 2.82
CA GLY A 86 19.14 1.72 1.49
C GLY A 86 17.81 2.18 0.90
N LYS A 87 16.75 2.27 1.71
CA LYS A 87 15.40 2.69 1.31
C LYS A 87 15.21 4.17 1.55
N GLY A 88 14.77 4.89 0.52
CA GLY A 88 14.36 6.29 0.64
C GLY A 88 13.25 6.46 1.67
N GLN A 89 13.35 7.51 2.49
CA GLN A 89 12.37 7.83 3.54
C GLN A 89 11.71 9.18 3.27
N ALA A 90 10.42 9.28 3.55
CA ALA A 90 9.73 10.55 3.68
C ALA A 90 9.40 10.81 5.17
N LYS A 91 8.73 11.93 5.45
CA LYS A 91 8.16 12.17 6.79
C LYS A 91 7.19 11.05 7.22
N ARG A 92 6.52 10.41 6.25
CA ARG A 92 5.67 9.24 6.45
C ARG A 92 6.04 8.16 5.43
N GLY A 93 6.36 6.96 5.91
CA GLY A 93 6.63 5.80 5.07
C GLY A 93 7.96 5.86 4.29
N CYS A 94 8.22 4.77 3.57
CA CYS A 94 9.42 4.56 2.76
C CYS A 94 9.13 4.50 1.26
N ASP A 95 10.15 4.23 0.46
CA ASP A 95 10.05 4.10 -0.99
C ASP A 95 9.66 2.69 -1.50
N TRP A 96 9.32 1.75 -0.61
CA TRP A 96 9.03 0.36 -0.99
C TRP A 96 7.78 0.22 -1.87
N CYS A 97 7.81 -0.72 -2.81
CA CYS A 97 6.66 -1.20 -3.57
C CYS A 97 6.70 -2.73 -3.73
N ALA A 98 5.54 -3.34 -3.95
CA ALA A 98 5.35 -4.79 -4.09
C ALA A 98 5.65 -5.31 -5.50
N TYR A 99 5.92 -4.42 -6.45
CA TYR A 99 6.20 -4.77 -7.84
C TYR A 99 7.69 -4.61 -8.18
N GLY A 100 8.14 -5.30 -9.23
CA GLY A 100 9.54 -5.28 -9.68
C GLY A 100 10.35 -6.44 -9.11
N PHE A 101 11.63 -6.20 -8.82
CA PHE A 101 12.58 -7.26 -8.44
C PHE A 101 12.28 -7.89 -7.07
N PHE A 102 11.72 -7.11 -6.13
CA PHE A 102 11.32 -7.60 -4.83
C PHE A 102 9.79 -7.66 -4.76
N PRO A 103 9.18 -8.86 -4.87
CA PRO A 103 7.74 -8.99 -4.80
C PRO A 103 7.24 -8.71 -3.38
N GLY A 104 6.01 -8.20 -3.29
CA GLY A 104 5.27 -8.14 -2.02
C GLY A 104 4.99 -9.53 -1.44
N PRO A 105 4.72 -9.62 -0.13
CA PRO A 105 4.45 -10.90 0.54
C PRO A 105 3.13 -11.54 0.08
N TRP A 106 2.16 -10.76 -0.42
CA TRP A 106 0.89 -11.31 -0.90
C TRP A 106 0.86 -11.41 -2.41
N GLU A 107 0.34 -12.52 -2.94
CA GLU A 107 0.06 -12.74 -4.35
C GLU A 107 -1.46 -12.81 -4.58
N ILE A 108 -1.98 -11.86 -5.35
CA ILE A 108 -3.42 -11.66 -5.59
C ILE A 108 -3.75 -12.11 -7.01
N ILE A 109 -4.58 -13.13 -7.15
CA ILE A 109 -5.08 -13.63 -8.43
C ILE A 109 -6.27 -12.76 -8.88
N LEU A 110 -6.14 -12.14 -10.04
CA LEU A 110 -7.18 -11.32 -10.66
C LEU A 110 -8.21 -12.19 -11.42
N PRO A 111 -9.41 -11.65 -11.71
CA PRO A 111 -10.45 -12.39 -12.43
C PRO A 111 -10.04 -12.89 -13.83
N ASP A 112 -9.06 -12.25 -14.45
CA ASP A 112 -8.50 -12.64 -15.75
C ASP A 112 -7.35 -13.65 -15.66
N GLY A 113 -7.06 -14.16 -14.46
CA GLY A 113 -6.00 -15.13 -14.19
C GLY A 113 -4.60 -14.54 -14.05
N ARG A 114 -4.42 -13.22 -14.25
CA ARG A 114 -3.15 -12.55 -13.93
C ARG A 114 -2.94 -12.48 -12.42
N THR A 115 -1.70 -12.32 -12.00
CA THR A 115 -1.34 -12.14 -10.58
C THR A 115 -0.75 -10.76 -10.34
N MET A 116 -1.06 -10.20 -9.18
CA MET A 116 -0.48 -8.96 -8.67
C MET A 116 0.13 -9.21 -7.30
N ASN A 117 1.33 -8.72 -7.07
CA ASN A 117 1.90 -8.72 -5.73
C ASN A 117 1.36 -7.54 -4.93
N GLY A 118 1.17 -7.74 -3.63
CA GLY A 118 0.63 -6.73 -2.74
C GLY A 118 1.11 -6.86 -1.30
N PHE A 119 0.66 -5.92 -0.50
CA PHE A 119 0.89 -5.82 0.93
C PHE A 119 -0.20 -6.55 1.72
N PRO A 120 0.08 -6.96 2.95
CA PRO A 120 -0.96 -7.46 3.84
C PRO A 120 -1.95 -6.36 4.23
N LEU A 121 -3.20 -6.76 4.46
CA LEU A 121 -4.16 -5.92 5.20
C LEU A 121 -3.61 -5.69 6.61
N ALA A 122 -3.62 -4.45 7.07
CA ALA A 122 -3.19 -4.10 8.43
C ALA A 122 -4.12 -4.73 9.48
N ASP A 123 -3.67 -4.82 10.73
CA ASP A 123 -4.56 -5.20 11.82
C ASP A 123 -5.55 -4.08 12.16
N ARG A 124 -6.76 -4.47 12.59
CA ARG A 124 -7.82 -3.51 12.96
C ARG A 124 -7.38 -2.57 14.08
N ALA A 125 -6.56 -3.06 15.01
CA ALA A 125 -6.00 -2.27 16.10
C ALA A 125 -4.94 -1.25 15.61
N GLU A 126 -4.21 -1.57 14.55
CA GLU A 126 -3.21 -0.68 13.97
C GLU A 126 -3.86 0.43 13.14
N LYS A 127 -4.94 0.12 12.40
CA LYS A 127 -5.78 1.14 11.76
C LYS A 127 -6.29 2.18 12.77
N ALA A 128 -6.75 1.74 13.94
CA ALA A 128 -7.32 2.63 14.96
C ALA A 128 -6.30 3.59 15.61
N ARG A 129 -4.99 3.32 15.47
CA ARG A 129 -3.93 4.14 16.07
C ARG A 129 -3.50 5.33 15.21
N GLY A 130 -3.96 5.44 13.96
CA GLY A 130 -3.62 6.55 13.07
C GLY A 130 -2.13 6.55 12.70
N GLY A 131 -1.80 5.84 11.62
CA GLY A 131 -0.50 5.79 10.91
C GLY A 131 0.70 6.50 11.55
N GLY A 132 1.62 5.70 12.10
CA GLY A 132 2.98 6.13 12.45
C GLY A 132 3.53 5.37 13.66
N ARG A 133 4.30 4.30 13.43
CA ARG A 133 5.25 3.83 14.45
C ARG A 133 6.39 4.86 14.48
N PRO A 134 6.77 5.39 15.66
CA PRO A 134 7.86 6.36 15.75
C PRO A 134 9.20 5.80 15.25
#